data_AF-A0A952J481-F1
#
_entry.id   AF-A0A952J481-F1
#
_cell.length_a   1.000
_cell.length_b   1.000
_cell.length_c   1.000
_cell.angle_alpha   90.00
_cell.angle_beta   90.00
_cell.angle_gamma   90.00
#
_symmetry.space_group_name_H-M   'P 1'
#
loop_
_entity.id
_entity.type
_entity.pdbx_description
1 polymer ?
#
loop_
_entity_poly.entity_id
_entity_poly.type
_entity_poly.pdbx_seq_one_letter_code
_entity_poly.pdbx_strand_id
1 'polypeptide(L)'
;EVANYDYRVDAKHVYQEAAVYFSLLTELKHMDRPQDVSPLTPWSQASTEIYVEYYFKWKQRCRSGDNEDRGSKETDWDNKLNHRPYERTRGLAKIQIESRYIYLERNASTGGVDKQLTIPTIKDGY
;
A
#
# COMPACT_ATOMS: atom_id res chain seq x y z
N GLU A 1 27.84 -18.23 -4.65
CA GLU A 1 27.80 -16.76 -4.67
C GLU A 1 26.60 -16.30 -3.87
N VAL A 2 26.75 -15.22 -3.10
CA VAL A 2 25.66 -14.59 -2.38
C VAL A 2 24.90 -13.77 -3.43
N ALA A 3 23.66 -14.17 -3.76
CA ALA A 3 22.86 -13.45 -4.74
C ALA A 3 22.43 -12.10 -4.15
N ASN A 4 22.86 -11.01 -4.76
CA ASN A 4 22.39 -9.66 -4.42
C ASN A 4 21.16 -9.31 -5.27
N TYR A 5 20.23 -8.55 -4.71
CA TYR A 5 18.98 -8.15 -5.34
C TYR A 5 18.78 -6.65 -5.23
N ASP A 6 18.25 -6.05 -6.31
CA ASP A 6 17.61 -4.75 -6.28
C ASP A 6 16.15 -4.92 -5.87
N TYR A 7 15.64 -3.97 -5.09
CA TYR A 7 14.25 -3.96 -4.62
C TYR A 7 13.50 -2.77 -5.18
N ARG A 8 12.21 -2.97 -5.39
CA ARG A 8 11.27 -1.93 -5.80
C ARG A 8 9.95 -2.11 -5.07
N VAL A 9 9.40 -0.97 -4.64
CA VAL A 9 8.07 -0.91 -4.06
C VAL A 9 7.20 0.06 -4.85
N ASP A 10 6.04 -0.42 -5.25
CA ASP A 10 4.98 0.40 -5.83
C ASP A 10 3.86 0.52 -4.78
N ALA A 11 3.69 1.73 -4.22
CA ALA A 11 2.64 2.02 -3.26
C ALA A 11 1.72 3.12 -3.78
N LYS A 12 0.41 2.95 -3.61
CA LYS A 12 -0.59 3.91 -4.08
C LYS A 12 -1.84 3.91 -3.23
N HIS A 13 -2.44 5.09 -3.18
CA HIS A 13 -3.79 5.31 -2.71
C HIS A 13 -4.72 5.41 -3.91
N VAL A 14 -5.88 4.73 -3.85
CA VAL A 14 -6.83 4.71 -4.95
C VAL A 14 -8.24 4.94 -4.41
N TYR A 15 -8.91 5.96 -4.92
CA TYR A 15 -10.35 6.07 -4.82
C TYR A 15 -10.96 5.57 -6.13
N GLN A 16 -11.71 4.47 -6.08
CA GLN A 16 -12.31 3.82 -7.23
C GLN A 16 -13.81 4.13 -7.27
N GLU A 17 -14.29 4.59 -8.41
CA GLU A 17 -15.70 4.72 -8.75
C GLU A 17 -15.99 3.80 -9.94
N ALA A 18 -16.83 2.79 -9.72
CA ALA A 18 -17.23 1.80 -10.72
C ALA A 18 -18.75 1.65 -10.72
N ALA A 19 -19.43 2.30 -11.65
CA ALA A 19 -20.89 2.37 -11.71
C ALA A 19 -21.51 2.85 -10.39
N VAL A 20 -22.14 1.95 -9.63
CA VAL A 20 -22.74 2.26 -8.33
C VAL A 20 -21.82 1.97 -7.15
N TYR A 21 -20.62 1.44 -7.39
CA TYR A 21 -19.72 0.95 -6.35
C TYR A 21 -18.52 1.88 -6.17
N PHE A 22 -18.24 2.23 -4.93
CA PHE A 22 -17.18 3.15 -4.55
C PHE A 22 -16.27 2.50 -3.51
N SER A 23 -14.96 2.58 -3.72
CA SER A 23 -13.97 2.02 -2.80
C SER A 23 -12.82 2.98 -2.53
N LEU A 24 -12.37 3.03 -1.28
CA LEU A 24 -11.15 3.68 -0.85
C LEU A 24 -10.13 2.58 -0.57
N LEU A 25 -9.00 2.59 -1.26
CA LEU A 25 -7.98 1.54 -1.23
C LEU A 25 -6.61 2.14 -0.97
N THR A 26 -5.82 1.43 -0.16
CA THR A 26 -4.37 1.57 -0.13
C THR A 26 -3.74 0.25 -0.53
N GLU A 27 -2.78 0.30 -1.46
CA GLU A 27 -2.10 -0.86 -2.04
C GLU A 27 -0.59 -0.64 -1.99
N LEU A 28 0.14 -1.66 -1.55
CA LEU A 28 1.58 -1.77 -1.72
C LEU A 28 1.89 -3.07 -2.45
N LYS A 29 2.84 -3.02 -3.39
CA LYS A 29 3.40 -4.17 -4.07
C LYS A 29 4.92 -4.13 -3.97
N HIS A 30 5.50 -5.21 -3.45
CA HIS A 30 6.92 -5.44 -3.32
C HIS A 30 7.43 -6.34 -4.45
N MET A 31 8.57 -5.95 -5.03
CA MET A 31 9.18 -6.63 -6.16
C MET A 31 10.70 -6.60 -6.01
N ASP A 32 11.35 -7.62 -6.55
CA ASP A 32 12.80 -7.73 -6.58
C ASP A 32 13.32 -8.03 -7.98
N ARG A 33 14.63 -7.93 -8.14
CA ARG A 33 15.34 -8.36 -9.33
C ARG A 33 16.79 -8.67 -8.96
N PRO A 34 17.43 -9.73 -9.48
CA PRO A 34 18.85 -9.95 -9.24
C PRO A 34 19.68 -8.74 -9.69
N GLN A 35 20.74 -8.41 -8.95
CA GLN A 35 21.70 -7.39 -9.36
C GLN A 35 22.49 -7.85 -10.60
N ASP A 36 23.05 -6.89 -11.33
CA ASP A 36 23.90 -7.10 -12.52
C ASP A 36 23.20 -7.77 -13.73
N VAL A 37 21.87 -7.83 -13.74
CA VAL A 37 21.09 -8.25 -14.91
C VAL A 37 20.77 -7.07 -15.83
N SER A 38 20.41 -7.38 -17.08
CA SER A 38 19.94 -6.37 -18.03
C SER A 38 18.83 -5.48 -17.44
N PRO A 39 18.85 -4.16 -17.69
CA PRO A 39 17.75 -3.26 -17.30
C PRO A 39 16.37 -3.68 -17.85
N LEU A 40 16.36 -4.44 -18.96
CA LEU A 40 15.16 -4.99 -19.58
C LEU A 40 14.60 -6.22 -18.85
N THR A 41 15.36 -6.81 -17.92
CA THR A 41 14.89 -7.92 -17.10
C THR A 41 13.73 -7.41 -16.22
N PRO A 42 12.54 -8.04 -16.29
CA PRO A 42 11.38 -7.61 -15.56
C PRO A 42 11.56 -7.79 -14.05
N TRP A 43 10.84 -6.98 -13.29
CA TRP A 43 10.74 -7.11 -11.84
C TRP A 43 9.92 -8.36 -11.47
N SER A 44 10.47 -9.23 -10.63
CA SER A 44 9.77 -10.39 -10.09
C SER A 44 8.96 -10.02 -8.85
N GLN A 45 7.90 -10.79 -8.62
CA GLN A 45 7.11 -10.67 -7.39
C GLN A 45 7.88 -11.35 -6.26
N ALA A 46 8.17 -10.60 -5.20
CA ALA A 46 8.98 -11.09 -4.09
C ALA A 46 8.14 -11.12 -2.81
N SER A 47 7.88 -12.31 -2.29
CA SER A 47 7.22 -12.49 -1.00
C SER A 47 8.06 -11.87 0.11
N THR A 48 7.41 -11.04 0.92
CA THR A 48 8.01 -10.42 2.09
C THR A 48 6.95 -10.28 3.17
N GLU A 49 7.39 -9.98 4.39
CA GLU A 49 6.51 -9.38 5.38
C GLU A 49 6.24 -7.93 4.99
N ILE A 50 4.96 -7.53 5.02
CA ILE A 50 4.54 -6.16 4.79
C ILE A 50 3.60 -5.77 5.95
N TYR A 51 3.91 -4.65 6.57
CA TYR A 51 3.09 -4.01 7.58
C TYR A 51 2.65 -2.63 7.07
N VAL A 52 1.41 -2.26 7.34
CA VAL A 52 0.89 -0.92 7.07
C VAL A 52 0.23 -0.38 8.32
N GLU A 53 0.56 0.87 8.64
CA GLU A 53 -0.24 1.71 9.52
C GLU A 53 -1.03 2.67 8.68
N TYR A 54 -2.29 2.89 9.04
CA TYR A 54 -3.19 3.71 8.26
C TYR A 54 -4.05 4.63 9.11
N TYR A 55 -4.39 5.77 8.53
CA TYR A 55 -5.45 6.66 8.98
C TYR A 55 -6.29 7.08 7.78
N PHE A 56 -7.60 6.87 7.89
CA PHE A 56 -8.58 7.27 6.90
C PHE A 56 -9.63 8.14 7.56
N LYS A 57 -10.00 9.21 6.88
CA LYS A 57 -11.14 10.04 7.24
C LYS A 57 -12.00 10.27 6.02
N TRP A 58 -13.31 10.07 6.13
CA TRP A 58 -14.21 10.24 4.99
C TRP A 58 -15.61 10.73 5.39
N LYS A 59 -16.22 11.48 4.47
CA LYS A 59 -17.61 11.91 4.58
C LYS A 59 -18.43 11.34 3.43
N GLN A 60 -19.54 10.71 3.71
CA GLN A 60 -20.48 10.23 2.68
C GLN A 60 -21.32 11.40 2.13
N ARG A 61 -21.61 11.42 0.82
CA ARG A 61 -22.29 12.56 0.17
C ARG A 61 -23.63 12.98 0.77
N CYS A 62 -24.40 12.04 1.31
CA CYS A 62 -25.76 12.30 1.80
C CYS A 62 -25.93 11.97 3.29
N ARG A 63 -24.85 12.00 4.09
CA ARG A 63 -24.94 11.83 5.54
C ARG A 63 -24.25 12.98 6.26
N SER A 64 -24.80 13.33 7.42
CA SER A 64 -24.13 14.17 8.40
C SER A 64 -23.03 13.37 9.12
N GLY A 65 -21.96 14.06 9.49
CA GLY A 65 -20.83 13.48 10.22
C GLY A 65 -19.69 13.03 9.33
N ASP A 66 -18.48 13.17 9.85
CA ASP A 66 -17.28 12.52 9.33
C ASP A 66 -17.18 11.11 9.93
N ASN A 67 -16.63 10.18 9.18
CA ASN A 67 -16.22 8.86 9.65
C ASN A 67 -14.70 8.79 9.63
N GLU A 68 -14.13 7.98 10.49
CA GLU A 68 -12.71 7.70 10.51
C GLU A 68 -12.46 6.23 10.81
N ASP A 69 -11.35 5.73 10.28
CA ASP A 69 -10.81 4.40 10.58
C ASP A 69 -9.29 4.52 10.65
N ARG A 70 -8.71 3.86 11.64
CA ARG A 70 -7.28 3.85 11.90
C ARG A 70 -6.88 2.53 12.48
N GLY A 71 -5.67 2.10 12.16
CA GLY A 71 -5.15 0.85 12.66
C GLY A 71 -3.93 0.42 11.89
N SER A 72 -3.69 -0.88 11.96
CA SER A 72 -2.63 -1.52 11.21
C SER A 72 -3.11 -2.80 10.54
N LYS A 73 -2.45 -3.16 9.46
CA LYS A 73 -2.57 -4.48 8.83
C LYS A 73 -1.20 -5.03 8.55
N GLU A 74 -1.09 -6.34 8.67
CA GLU A 74 0.10 -7.08 8.29
C GLU A 74 -0.27 -8.18 7.31
N THR A 75 0.69 -8.56 6.49
CA THR A 75 0.65 -9.79 5.73
C THR A 75 2.01 -10.43 5.80
N ASP A 76 2.01 -11.73 6.05
CA ASP A 76 3.21 -12.53 6.12
C ASP A 76 3.45 -13.25 4.79
N TRP A 77 4.68 -13.14 4.28
CA TRP A 77 5.14 -13.78 3.03
C TRP A 77 4.27 -13.55 1.78
N ASP A 78 3.63 -12.40 1.67
CA ASP A 78 2.95 -11.96 0.45
C ASP A 78 3.77 -10.85 -0.25
N ASN A 79 3.58 -10.68 -1.54
CA ASN A 79 4.23 -9.61 -2.29
C ASN A 79 3.37 -8.35 -2.37
N LYS A 80 2.17 -8.37 -1.80
CA LYS A 80 1.21 -7.27 -1.85
C LYS A 80 0.45 -7.14 -0.54
N LEU A 81 0.12 -5.90 -0.20
CA LEU A 81 -0.82 -5.61 0.88
C LEU A 81 -1.89 -4.65 0.37
N ASN A 82 -3.14 -5.09 0.46
CA ASN A 82 -4.31 -4.29 0.09
C ASN A 82 -5.19 -4.05 1.32
N HIS A 83 -5.56 -2.80 1.56
CA HIS A 83 -6.53 -2.48 2.60
C HIS A 83 -7.59 -1.49 2.10
N ARG A 84 -8.85 -1.87 2.31
CA ARG A 84 -10.05 -1.11 1.91
C ARG A 84 -10.92 -0.81 3.14
N PRO A 85 -10.76 0.35 3.79
CA PRO A 85 -11.63 0.77 4.89
C PRO A 85 -13.04 1.15 4.42
N TYR A 86 -13.18 1.49 3.14
CA TYR A 86 -14.45 1.90 2.57
C TYR A 86 -14.75 1.13 1.29
N GLU A 87 -15.92 0.51 1.27
CA GLU A 87 -16.43 -0.22 0.11
C GLU A 87 -17.95 -0.23 0.16
N ARG A 88 -18.62 0.66 -0.60
CA ARG A 88 -20.07 0.83 -0.53
C ARG A 88 -20.66 1.31 -1.85
N THR A 89 -21.99 1.25 -1.95
CA THR A 89 -22.76 1.73 -3.10
C THR A 89 -22.95 3.25 -3.16
N ARG A 90 -22.20 4.02 -2.36
CA ARG A 90 -22.37 5.47 -2.23
C ARG A 90 -21.03 6.18 -2.29
N GLY A 91 -20.97 7.25 -3.09
CA GLY A 91 -19.79 8.09 -3.19
C GLY A 91 -19.47 8.86 -1.91
N LEU A 92 -18.22 9.29 -1.84
CA LEU A 92 -17.68 10.12 -0.77
C LEU A 92 -17.71 11.59 -1.23
N ALA A 93 -17.97 12.49 -0.29
CA ALA A 93 -17.88 13.94 -0.48
C ALA A 93 -16.51 14.49 -0.08
N LYS A 94 -15.85 13.82 0.87
CA LYS A 94 -14.53 14.17 1.35
C LYS A 94 -13.76 12.91 1.70
N ILE A 95 -12.46 12.89 1.41
CA ILE A 95 -11.56 11.80 1.77
C ILE A 95 -10.22 12.36 2.23
N GLN A 96 -9.62 11.70 3.23
CA GLN A 96 -8.25 11.87 3.63
C GLN A 96 -7.66 10.49 3.89
N ILE A 97 -6.49 10.22 3.33
CA ILE A 97 -5.78 8.96 3.50
C ILE A 97 -4.33 9.23 3.84
N GLU A 98 -3.87 8.62 4.92
CA GLU A 98 -2.48 8.59 5.34
C GLU A 98 -2.07 7.13 5.55
N SER A 99 -0.91 6.74 5.04
CA SER A 99 -0.36 5.42 5.32
C SER A 99 1.16 5.42 5.42
N ARG A 100 1.64 4.53 6.28
CA ARG A 100 3.05 4.22 6.46
C ARG A 100 3.23 2.73 6.30
N TYR A 101 4.04 2.35 5.33
CA TYR A 101 4.39 0.96 5.06
C TYR A 101 5.75 0.62 5.65
N ILE A 102 5.87 -0.61 6.15
CA ILE A 102 7.11 -1.22 6.60
C ILE A 102 7.23 -2.56 5.89
N TYR A 103 8.38 -2.86 5.30
CA TYR A 103 8.62 -4.12 4.56
C TYR A 103 10.07 -4.59 4.74
N LEU A 104 10.29 -5.89 4.60
CA LEU A 104 11.61 -6.51 4.76
C LEU A 104 12.32 -6.72 3.42
N GLU A 105 13.50 -6.11 3.26
CA GLU A 105 14.40 -6.42 2.15
C GLU A 105 15.44 -7.47 2.60
N ARG A 106 15.44 -8.64 1.94
CA ARG A 106 16.30 -9.77 2.32
C ARG A 106 17.65 -9.73 1.64
N ASN A 107 18.66 -9.17 2.31
CA ASN A 107 20.03 -9.40 1.88
C ASN A 107 20.58 -10.71 2.49
N ALA A 108 21.18 -11.56 1.66
CA ALA A 108 21.77 -12.82 2.09
C ALA A 108 22.98 -12.66 3.05
N SER A 109 23.45 -11.43 3.27
CA SER A 109 24.47 -11.10 4.27
C SER A 109 23.92 -10.63 5.63
N THR A 110 22.68 -10.15 5.72
CA THR A 110 22.10 -9.57 6.95
C THR A 110 20.82 -10.26 7.44
N GLY A 111 20.22 -11.16 6.66
CA GLY A 111 19.01 -11.90 7.05
C GLY A 111 17.70 -11.12 6.91
N GLY A 112 17.76 -9.82 6.60
CA GLY A 112 16.61 -8.93 6.41
C GLY A 112 16.87 -7.54 6.99
N VAL A 113 16.42 -6.48 6.31
CA VAL A 113 16.43 -5.10 6.84
C VAL A 113 15.06 -4.49 6.65
N ASP A 114 14.50 -3.93 7.72
CA ASP A 114 13.26 -3.17 7.65
C ASP A 114 13.46 -1.88 6.84
N LYS A 115 12.57 -1.67 5.88
CA LYS A 115 12.44 -0.43 5.12
C LYS A 115 11.09 0.19 5.40
N GLN A 116 11.08 1.51 5.44
CA GLN A 116 9.86 2.29 5.63
C GLN A 116 9.56 3.12 4.38
N LEU A 117 8.29 3.17 4.01
CA LEU A 117 7.79 4.00 2.94
C LEU A 117 6.53 4.73 3.39
N THR A 118 6.61 6.06 3.47
CA THR A 118 5.45 6.92 3.65
C THR A 118 5.02 7.42 2.28
N ILE A 119 3.78 7.10 1.87
CA ILE A 119 3.22 7.67 0.65
C ILE A 119 2.54 9.00 0.94
N PRO A 120 2.51 9.91 -0.05
CA PRO A 120 1.86 11.21 0.11
C PRO A 120 0.40 11.07 0.54
N THR A 121 0.02 11.88 1.53
CA THR A 121 -1.36 11.99 1.97
C THR A 121 -2.26 12.44 0.82
N ILE A 122 -3.34 11.71 0.57
CA ILE A 122 -4.41 12.20 -0.32
C ILE A 122 -5.43 12.94 0.54
N LYS A 123 -5.79 14.16 0.15
CA LYS A 123 -6.92 14.93 0.69
C LYS A 123 -7.77 15.44 -0.45
N ASP A 124 -9.07 15.17 -0.40
CA ASP A 124 -10.06 15.73 -1.31
C ASP A 124 -11.27 16.19 -0.49
N GLY A 125 -11.66 17.44 -0.65
CA GLY A 125 -12.74 18.10 0.09
C GLY A 125 -12.48 18.40 1.59
N TYR A 126 -11.36 17.96 2.18
CA TYR A 126 -10.91 18.30 3.55
C TYR A 126 -9.91 19.45 3.57
#